data_AF-A0A957LPV1-F1
#
_entry.id   AF-A0A957LPV1-F1
#
_cell.length_a   1.000
_cell.length_b   1.000
_cell.length_c   1.000
_cell.angle_alpha   90.00
_cell.angle_beta   90.00
_cell.angle_gamma   90.00
#
_symmetry.space_group_name_H-M   'P 1'
#
loop_
_entity.id
_entity.type
_entity.pdbx_description
1 polymer ?
#
loop_
_entity_poly.entity_id
_entity_poly.type
_entity_poly.pdbx_seq_one_letter_code
_entity_poly.pdbx_strand_id
1 'polypeptide(L)'
;LASTGAYNDLSYDNPAQSYQHPEITSFLAQQEQPLRIDARTGIDALWQPDTALLYGIDDVWGVANPSLLAAYNRYWEGMGSRSTPLYDFLSATFLIGKKDVELDWSKFDLAFDGDPELNVYRNTTALPRAQIIHDAQVVSTAEEAWDDVQVAGFDPAQQVVVEAGDASLPAVSPAAGTETARWIERSGNDLALEVTTSAPGYLVMSDVWYPGWTAETEIGGRVERQPVLRANSAFRAIPLWEAGTYEVRLHYAPAAWNAGLALLAVTLLVLVVIGGMALFRRRRAKSDIV
;
A
#
# COMPACT_ATOMS: atom_id res chain seq x y z
N LEU A 1 21.95 -2.02 -33.19
CA LEU A 1 20.47 -2.09 -33.03
C LEU A 1 20.07 -1.36 -31.76
N ALA A 2 20.26 -0.04 -31.72
CA ALA A 2 19.81 0.82 -30.64
C ALA A 2 18.79 1.78 -31.26
N SER A 3 17.51 1.49 -31.09
CA SER A 3 16.44 2.43 -31.45
C SER A 3 16.33 3.45 -30.33
N THR A 4 16.94 4.62 -30.51
CA THR A 4 16.81 5.77 -29.61
C THR A 4 15.55 6.60 -29.88
N GLY A 5 14.65 6.12 -30.74
CA GLY A 5 13.48 6.86 -31.20
C GLY A 5 12.13 6.42 -30.62
N ALA A 6 12.06 5.28 -29.92
CA ALA A 6 10.77 4.73 -29.49
C ALA A 6 10.17 5.41 -28.24
N TYR A 7 10.91 6.28 -27.55
CA TYR A 7 10.48 6.95 -26.31
C TYR A 7 10.60 8.47 -26.34
N ASN A 8 10.96 9.06 -27.48
CA ASN A 8 10.91 10.51 -27.63
C ASN A 8 9.56 10.88 -28.23
N ASP A 9 8.64 11.32 -27.38
CA ASP A 9 7.45 12.01 -27.84
C ASP A 9 7.88 13.34 -28.47
N LEU A 10 7.73 13.44 -29.79
CA LEU A 10 8.03 14.66 -30.57
C LEU A 10 6.76 15.49 -30.79
N SER A 11 5.64 15.13 -30.14
CA SER A 11 4.43 15.92 -30.21
C SER A 11 4.60 17.25 -29.48
N TYR A 12 3.92 18.28 -29.98
CA TYR A 12 3.81 19.59 -29.32
C TYR A 12 2.54 19.67 -28.46
N ASP A 13 1.80 18.58 -28.39
CA ASP A 13 0.57 18.48 -27.60
C ASP A 13 0.93 18.39 -26.12
N ASN A 14 0.04 18.90 -25.26
CA ASN A 14 0.27 18.83 -23.83
C ASN A 14 0.22 17.35 -23.39
N PRO A 15 1.31 16.75 -22.88
CA PRO A 15 1.33 15.33 -22.52
C PRO A 15 0.38 15.00 -21.37
N ALA A 16 -0.05 16.00 -20.59
CA ALA A 16 -1.04 15.82 -19.53
C ALA A 16 -2.48 15.77 -20.04
N GLN A 17 -2.74 16.09 -21.31
CA GLN A 17 -4.10 16.12 -21.85
C GLN A 17 -4.75 14.75 -21.83
N SER A 18 -3.98 13.70 -22.12
CA SER A 18 -4.48 12.33 -22.15
C SER A 18 -4.92 11.83 -20.76
N TYR A 19 -4.39 12.42 -19.69
CA TYR A 19 -4.69 12.12 -18.29
C TYR A 19 -5.93 12.85 -17.74
N GLN A 20 -6.62 13.64 -18.57
CA GLN A 20 -7.77 14.43 -18.15
C GLN A 20 -9.05 13.61 -18.22
N HIS A 21 -9.58 13.23 -17.06
CA HIS A 21 -10.86 12.51 -16.92
C HIS A 21 -11.80 13.25 -15.94
N PRO A 22 -12.20 14.50 -16.25
CA PRO A 22 -12.90 15.34 -15.30
C PRO A 22 -14.24 14.75 -14.84
N GLU A 23 -14.96 14.03 -15.70
CA GLU A 23 -16.23 13.38 -15.40
C GLU A 23 -16.08 12.31 -14.32
N ILE A 24 -15.20 11.33 -14.55
CA ILE A 24 -14.96 10.21 -13.64
C ILE A 24 -14.33 10.70 -12.33
N THR A 25 -13.32 11.56 -12.41
CA THR A 25 -12.61 12.06 -11.22
C THR A 25 -13.51 12.94 -10.35
N SER A 26 -14.40 13.75 -10.95
CA SER A 26 -15.40 14.52 -10.20
C SER A 26 -16.45 13.61 -9.54
N PHE A 27 -16.86 12.53 -10.20
CA PHE A 27 -17.75 11.53 -9.60
C PHE A 27 -17.09 10.85 -8.39
N LEU A 28 -15.83 10.40 -8.53
CA LEU A 28 -15.08 9.72 -7.48
C LEU A 28 -14.79 10.66 -6.29
N ALA A 29 -14.50 11.94 -6.54
CA ALA A 29 -14.26 12.92 -5.49
C ALA A 29 -15.49 13.20 -4.59
N GLN A 30 -16.69 12.85 -5.04
CA GLN A 30 -17.94 12.98 -4.27
C GLN A 30 -18.28 11.76 -3.41
N GLN A 31 -17.52 10.67 -3.53
CA GLN A 31 -17.76 9.44 -2.79
C GLN A 31 -17.14 9.49 -1.39
N GLU A 32 -17.64 8.64 -0.49
CA GLU A 32 -17.08 8.49 0.85
C GLU A 32 -15.64 7.97 0.79
N GLN A 33 -14.76 8.58 1.59
CA GLN A 33 -13.35 8.24 1.69
C GLN A 33 -13.07 7.44 2.97
N PRO A 34 -12.07 6.54 2.99
CA PRO A 34 -11.17 6.22 1.89
C PRO A 34 -11.84 5.30 0.86
N LEU A 35 -11.70 5.63 -0.43
CA LEU A 35 -12.04 4.74 -1.55
C LEU A 35 -10.78 4.26 -2.27
N ARG A 36 -10.88 3.12 -2.94
CA ARG A 36 -9.85 2.63 -3.85
C ARG A 36 -10.46 2.14 -5.15
N ILE A 37 -9.78 2.37 -6.25
CA ILE A 37 -10.22 1.97 -7.58
C ILE A 37 -9.41 0.79 -8.11
N ASP A 38 -9.99 0.08 -9.07
CA ASP A 38 -9.31 -0.84 -9.96
C ASP A 38 -9.49 -0.40 -11.41
N ALA A 39 -8.41 0.07 -12.04
CA ALA A 39 -8.40 0.48 -13.44
C ALA A 39 -7.76 -0.57 -14.36
N ARG A 40 -7.41 -1.78 -13.87
CA ARG A 40 -6.70 -2.81 -14.65
C ARG A 40 -7.65 -3.69 -15.46
N THR A 41 -8.44 -3.06 -16.30
CA THR A 41 -9.49 -3.71 -17.12
C THR A 41 -9.15 -3.69 -18.61
N GLY A 42 -7.87 -3.50 -18.95
CA GLY A 42 -7.41 -3.37 -20.34
C GLY A 42 -7.71 -1.99 -20.95
N ILE A 43 -7.72 -0.96 -20.10
CA ILE A 43 -8.04 0.43 -20.45
C ILE A 43 -6.81 1.33 -20.46
N ASP A 44 -5.57 0.80 -20.46
CA ASP A 44 -4.34 1.62 -20.32
C ASP A 44 -4.17 2.73 -21.38
N ALA A 45 -4.85 2.61 -22.52
CA ALA A 45 -4.89 3.65 -23.57
C ALA A 45 -5.90 4.78 -23.27
N LEU A 46 -6.96 4.48 -22.51
CA LEU A 46 -8.06 5.38 -22.14
C LEU A 46 -7.92 5.93 -20.72
N TRP A 47 -7.26 5.19 -19.83
CA TRP A 47 -6.93 5.56 -18.46
C TRP A 47 -5.46 5.22 -18.28
N GLN A 48 -4.60 6.20 -18.50
CA GLN A 48 -3.17 5.95 -18.53
C GLN A 48 -2.64 5.52 -17.16
N PRO A 49 -1.53 4.76 -17.12
CA PRO A 49 -0.86 4.46 -15.87
C PRO A 49 -0.56 5.73 -15.08
N ASP A 50 -0.75 5.68 -13.76
CA ASP A 50 -0.59 6.80 -12.81
C ASP A 50 -1.63 7.92 -12.87
N THR A 51 -2.66 7.83 -13.72
CA THR A 51 -3.78 8.80 -13.71
C THR A 51 -4.40 8.97 -12.33
N ALA A 52 -4.66 7.88 -11.61
CA ALA A 52 -5.26 7.92 -10.28
C ALA A 52 -4.42 8.77 -9.29
N LEU A 53 -3.09 8.67 -9.36
CA LEU A 53 -2.16 9.40 -8.51
C LEU A 53 -2.28 10.92 -8.72
N LEU A 54 -2.48 11.38 -9.95
CA LEU A 54 -2.63 12.81 -10.26
C LEU A 54 -3.86 13.45 -9.58
N TYR A 55 -4.87 12.65 -9.27
CA TYR A 55 -6.09 13.08 -8.58
C TYR A 55 -6.13 12.64 -7.11
N GLY A 56 -5.04 12.07 -6.57
CA GLY A 56 -4.99 11.59 -5.19
C GLY A 56 -5.95 10.44 -4.90
N ILE A 57 -6.25 9.61 -5.91
CA ILE A 57 -7.12 8.45 -5.81
C ILE A 57 -6.25 7.20 -5.63
N ASP A 58 -6.56 6.39 -4.61
CA ASP A 58 -5.86 5.12 -4.42
C ASP A 58 -6.26 4.11 -5.50
N ASP A 59 -5.28 3.45 -6.10
CA ASP A 59 -5.47 2.36 -7.07
C ASP A 59 -5.03 1.02 -6.45
N VAL A 60 -5.70 -0.08 -6.78
CA VAL A 60 -5.25 -1.44 -6.43
C VAL A 60 -3.83 -1.70 -6.89
N TRP A 61 -3.48 -1.24 -8.08
CA TRP A 61 -2.15 -1.43 -8.64
C TRP A 61 -1.12 -0.43 -8.11
N GLY A 62 -1.57 0.70 -7.56
CA GLY A 62 -0.72 1.80 -7.13
C GLY A 62 -0.03 2.50 -8.29
N VAL A 63 1.21 2.90 -8.09
CA VAL A 63 2.03 3.57 -9.12
C VAL A 63 2.63 2.53 -10.06
N ALA A 64 2.61 2.83 -11.36
CA ALA A 64 3.24 2.04 -12.40
C ALA A 64 4.74 1.93 -12.14
N ASN A 65 5.13 0.80 -11.55
CA ASN A 65 6.50 0.54 -11.15
C ASN A 65 7.00 -0.74 -11.83
N PRO A 66 8.13 -0.71 -12.57
CA PRO A 66 8.69 -1.91 -13.18
C PRO A 66 9.23 -2.92 -12.14
N SER A 67 9.48 -2.48 -10.90
CA SER A 67 9.95 -3.30 -9.78
C SER A 67 8.78 -3.70 -8.87
N LEU A 68 7.83 -4.47 -9.42
CA LEU A 68 6.69 -4.99 -8.66
C LEU A 68 7.15 -5.95 -7.56
N LEU A 69 6.48 -5.88 -6.41
CA LEU A 69 6.71 -6.83 -5.33
C LEU A 69 6.17 -8.20 -5.74
N ALA A 70 7.04 -9.20 -5.81
CA ALA A 70 6.70 -10.55 -6.26
C ALA A 70 5.52 -11.16 -5.48
N ALA A 71 5.43 -10.85 -4.18
CA ALA A 71 4.32 -11.22 -3.31
C ALA A 71 2.97 -10.70 -3.83
N TYR A 72 2.90 -9.39 -4.09
CA TYR A 72 1.67 -8.75 -4.56
C TYR A 72 1.31 -9.20 -5.99
N ASN A 73 2.31 -9.34 -6.86
CA ASN A 73 2.09 -9.86 -8.20
C ASN A 73 1.54 -11.30 -8.15
N ARG A 74 2.08 -12.17 -7.29
CA ARG A 74 1.55 -13.53 -7.08
C ARG A 74 0.10 -13.49 -6.60
N TYR A 75 -0.21 -12.62 -5.65
CA TYR A 75 -1.58 -12.44 -5.15
C TYR A 75 -2.54 -12.02 -6.28
N TRP A 76 -2.18 -10.99 -7.04
CA TRP A 76 -3.00 -10.48 -8.14
C TRP A 76 -3.23 -11.53 -9.25
N GLU A 77 -2.18 -12.24 -9.66
CA GLU A 77 -2.30 -13.29 -10.69
C GLU A 77 -3.06 -14.52 -10.17
N GLY A 78 -3.02 -14.76 -8.86
CA GLY A 78 -3.60 -15.94 -8.24
C GLY A 78 -5.00 -15.74 -7.63
N MET A 79 -5.52 -14.52 -7.51
CA MET A 79 -6.87 -14.29 -6.98
C MET A 79 -8.00 -14.81 -7.89
N GLY A 80 -7.66 -15.27 -9.10
CA GLY A 80 -8.56 -15.88 -10.06
C GLY A 80 -9.36 -14.85 -10.85
N SER A 81 -10.40 -14.27 -10.24
CA SER A 81 -11.27 -13.28 -10.87
C SER A 81 -11.68 -12.20 -9.89
N ARG A 82 -12.34 -11.16 -10.41
CA ARG A 82 -12.89 -10.07 -9.59
C ARG A 82 -14.13 -10.48 -8.79
N SER A 83 -14.65 -11.70 -8.98
CA SER A 83 -15.77 -12.24 -8.19
C SER A 83 -15.32 -12.91 -6.90
N THR A 84 -14.02 -13.04 -6.63
CA THR A 84 -13.54 -13.77 -5.46
C THR A 84 -13.47 -12.88 -4.21
N PRO A 85 -13.57 -13.47 -3.00
CA PRO A 85 -13.33 -12.75 -1.75
C PRO A 85 -11.92 -12.14 -1.66
N LEU A 86 -10.94 -12.74 -2.35
CA LEU A 86 -9.57 -12.20 -2.44
C LEU A 86 -9.54 -10.84 -3.16
N TYR A 87 -10.35 -10.66 -4.21
CA TYR A 87 -10.50 -9.36 -4.84
C TYR A 87 -11.14 -8.34 -3.89
N ASP A 88 -12.14 -8.76 -3.11
CA ASP A 88 -12.83 -7.88 -2.16
C ASP A 88 -11.92 -7.37 -1.05
N PHE A 89 -10.97 -8.20 -0.63
CA PHE A 89 -9.93 -7.82 0.32
C PHE A 89 -9.00 -6.72 -0.20
N LEU A 90 -8.88 -6.50 -1.51
CA LEU A 90 -8.09 -5.38 -2.05
C LEU A 90 -8.71 -4.01 -1.75
N SER A 91 -9.94 -4.00 -1.22
CA SER A 91 -10.73 -2.80 -0.92
C SER A 91 -11.06 -1.96 -2.15
N ALA A 92 -11.12 -2.59 -3.33
CA ALA A 92 -11.49 -1.95 -4.58
C ALA A 92 -12.99 -1.63 -4.59
N THR A 93 -13.35 -0.44 -4.09
CA THR A 93 -14.74 0.03 -4.02
C THR A 93 -15.32 0.31 -5.40
N PHE A 94 -14.48 0.77 -6.33
CA PHE A 94 -14.88 1.05 -7.70
C PHE A 94 -13.96 0.37 -8.70
N LEU A 95 -14.53 -0.04 -9.82
CA LEU A 95 -13.82 -0.55 -10.99
C LEU A 95 -14.10 0.36 -12.16
N ILE A 96 -13.05 0.74 -12.89
CA ILE A 96 -13.16 1.53 -14.12
C ILE A 96 -12.95 0.57 -15.29
N GLY A 97 -13.87 0.58 -16.26
CA GLY A 97 -13.79 -0.30 -17.42
C GLY A 97 -14.47 0.30 -18.64
N LYS A 98 -14.23 -0.30 -19.80
CA LYS A 98 -14.95 0.06 -21.02
C LYS A 98 -16.44 -0.23 -20.86
N LYS A 99 -17.27 0.43 -21.66
CA LYS A 99 -18.73 0.21 -21.64
C LYS A 99 -19.15 -1.23 -21.97
N ASP A 100 -18.30 -1.99 -22.67
CA ASP A 100 -18.49 -3.39 -23.04
C ASP A 100 -17.76 -4.39 -22.13
N VAL A 101 -17.24 -3.95 -20.98
CA VAL A 101 -16.59 -4.84 -20.02
C VAL A 101 -17.56 -5.91 -19.52
N GLU A 102 -17.08 -7.16 -19.42
CA GLU A 102 -17.82 -8.25 -18.81
C GLU A 102 -17.46 -8.36 -17.33
N LEU A 103 -18.47 -8.24 -16.46
CA LEU A 103 -18.33 -8.35 -15.01
C LEU A 103 -19.38 -9.31 -14.46
N ASP A 104 -19.19 -9.69 -13.21
CA ASP A 104 -20.22 -10.35 -12.43
C ASP A 104 -21.30 -9.34 -12.01
N TRP A 105 -22.36 -9.29 -12.80
CA TRP A 105 -23.47 -8.35 -12.59
C TRP A 105 -24.30 -8.62 -11.33
N SER A 106 -24.05 -9.73 -10.61
CA SER A 106 -24.62 -9.94 -9.28
C SER A 106 -23.87 -9.17 -8.18
N LYS A 107 -22.65 -8.73 -8.48
CA LYS A 107 -21.71 -8.07 -7.56
C LYS A 107 -21.41 -6.62 -7.92
N PHE A 108 -21.36 -6.30 -9.22
CA PHE A 108 -20.99 -4.99 -9.72
C PHE A 108 -22.20 -4.20 -10.23
N ASP A 109 -22.46 -3.05 -9.60
CA ASP A 109 -23.49 -2.10 -10.02
C ASP A 109 -22.89 -0.99 -10.88
N LEU A 110 -23.58 -0.58 -11.95
CA LEU A 110 -23.20 0.62 -12.69
C LEU A 110 -23.38 1.86 -11.79
N ALA A 111 -22.27 2.52 -11.48
CA ALA A 111 -22.24 3.66 -10.57
C ALA A 111 -22.13 5.01 -11.30
N PHE A 112 -21.47 5.01 -12.47
CA PHE A 112 -21.30 6.19 -13.32
C PHE A 112 -21.10 5.79 -14.78
N ASP A 113 -21.75 6.50 -15.70
CA ASP A 113 -21.70 6.26 -17.16
C ASP A 113 -21.51 7.54 -17.99
N GLY A 114 -21.14 8.65 -17.34
CA GLY A 114 -21.06 9.97 -17.99
C GLY A 114 -19.83 10.18 -18.88
N ASP A 115 -18.85 9.28 -18.86
CA ASP A 115 -17.71 9.27 -19.79
C ASP A 115 -18.10 8.55 -21.10
N PRO A 116 -17.66 9.02 -22.29
CA PRO A 116 -18.03 8.43 -23.57
C PRO A 116 -17.50 7.01 -23.80
N GLU A 117 -16.35 6.64 -23.23
CA GLU A 117 -15.67 5.36 -23.50
C GLU A 117 -15.61 4.45 -22.26
N LEU A 118 -15.66 5.05 -21.07
CA LEU A 118 -15.51 4.37 -19.79
C LEU A 118 -16.78 4.44 -18.95
N ASN A 119 -16.95 3.44 -18.09
CA ASN A 119 -17.93 3.40 -17.02
C ASN A 119 -17.21 3.15 -15.69
N VAL A 120 -17.83 3.57 -14.60
CA VAL A 120 -17.42 3.22 -13.24
C VAL A 120 -18.47 2.30 -12.63
N TYR A 121 -18.01 1.17 -12.11
CA TYR A 121 -18.84 0.15 -11.47
C TYR A 121 -18.50 0.09 -9.98
N ARG A 122 -19.52 0.01 -9.12
CA ARG A 122 -19.34 -0.17 -7.68
C ARG A 122 -19.22 -1.65 -7.36
N ASN A 123 -18.17 -2.03 -6.65
CA ASN A 123 -18.08 -3.34 -6.02
C ASN A 123 -18.91 -3.35 -4.74
N THR A 124 -20.01 -4.12 -4.72
CA THR A 124 -20.94 -4.15 -3.57
C THR A 124 -20.42 -4.98 -2.39
N THR A 125 -19.36 -5.79 -2.60
CA THR A 125 -18.79 -6.67 -1.58
C THR A 125 -17.38 -6.28 -1.16
N ALA A 126 -16.90 -5.09 -1.56
CA ALA A 126 -15.57 -4.60 -1.19
C ALA A 126 -15.39 -4.56 0.34
N LEU A 127 -14.30 -5.15 0.83
CA LEU A 127 -13.96 -5.13 2.25
C LEU A 127 -13.34 -3.78 2.67
N PRO A 128 -13.42 -3.42 3.96
CA PRO A 128 -12.75 -2.23 4.48
C PRO A 128 -11.24 -2.26 4.24
N ARG A 129 -10.64 -1.08 4.09
CA ARG A 129 -9.18 -0.94 3.89
C ARG A 129 -8.38 -1.57 5.03
N ALA A 130 -8.91 -1.50 6.25
CA ALA A 130 -8.39 -2.13 7.45
C ALA A 130 -9.53 -2.73 8.28
N GLN A 131 -9.32 -3.92 8.84
CA GLN A 131 -10.31 -4.68 9.58
C GLN A 131 -9.66 -5.49 10.71
N ILE A 132 -10.42 -5.78 11.76
CA ILE A 132 -9.97 -6.62 12.86
C ILE A 132 -10.35 -8.07 12.56
N ILE A 133 -9.40 -9.00 12.70
CA ILE A 133 -9.61 -10.42 12.46
C ILE A 133 -9.23 -11.24 13.70
N HIS A 134 -10.11 -12.19 14.06
CA HIS A 134 -9.98 -13.07 15.22
C HIS A 134 -9.87 -14.57 14.86
N ASP A 135 -9.76 -14.91 13.59
CA ASP A 135 -9.37 -16.25 13.16
C ASP A 135 -8.06 -16.14 12.39
N ALA A 136 -6.96 -16.56 13.03
CA ALA A 136 -5.62 -16.38 12.48
C ALA A 136 -4.89 -17.73 12.39
N GLN A 137 -4.44 -18.04 11.17
CA GLN A 137 -3.55 -19.15 10.90
C GLN A 137 -2.13 -18.63 10.79
N VAL A 138 -1.23 -19.24 11.55
CA VAL A 138 0.17 -18.81 11.63
C VAL A 138 1.02 -19.78 10.83
N VAL A 139 1.82 -19.24 9.93
CA VAL A 139 2.68 -20.00 9.03
C VAL A 139 4.12 -19.51 9.12
N SER A 140 5.04 -20.39 8.74
CA SER A 140 6.48 -20.10 8.83
C SER A 140 7.06 -19.61 7.51
N THR A 141 6.39 -19.90 6.38
CA THR A 141 6.90 -19.59 5.05
C THR A 141 5.88 -18.88 4.17
N ALA A 142 6.38 -18.13 3.20
CA ALA A 142 5.55 -17.45 2.20
C ALA A 142 4.85 -18.42 1.22
N GLU A 143 5.33 -19.67 1.13
CA GLU A 143 4.72 -20.71 0.31
C GLU A 143 3.50 -21.30 1.02
N GLU A 144 3.65 -21.71 2.29
CA GLU A 144 2.52 -22.10 3.15
C GLU A 144 1.46 -20.99 3.23
N ALA A 145 1.89 -19.73 3.41
CA ALA A 145 0.98 -18.60 3.44
C ALA A 145 0.14 -18.45 2.16
N TRP A 146 0.74 -18.76 1.01
CA TRP A 146 0.06 -18.68 -0.26
C TRP A 146 -0.88 -19.86 -0.48
N ASP A 147 -0.44 -21.06 -0.13
CA ASP A 147 -1.25 -22.28 -0.25
C ASP A 147 -2.51 -22.18 0.62
N ASP A 148 -2.38 -21.70 1.86
CA ASP A 148 -3.51 -21.53 2.79
C ASP A 148 -4.51 -20.47 2.29
N VAL A 149 -4.03 -19.36 1.72
CA VAL A 149 -4.89 -18.31 1.12
C VAL A 149 -5.66 -18.81 -0.11
N GLN A 150 -5.16 -19.84 -0.79
CA GLN A 150 -5.79 -20.45 -1.96
C GLN A 150 -6.77 -21.58 -1.62
N VAL A 151 -6.87 -21.98 -0.36
CA VAL A 151 -7.79 -23.04 0.06
C VAL A 151 -9.24 -22.62 -0.22
N ALA A 152 -10.02 -23.53 -0.79
CA ALA A 152 -11.44 -23.31 -1.03
C ALA A 152 -12.15 -23.03 0.30
N GLY A 153 -12.84 -21.88 0.37
CA GLY A 153 -13.54 -21.44 1.57
C GLY A 153 -12.74 -20.48 2.47
N PHE A 154 -11.50 -20.15 2.13
CA PHE A 154 -10.79 -19.06 2.78
C PHE A 154 -11.56 -17.74 2.57
N ASP A 155 -11.99 -17.13 3.67
CA ASP A 155 -12.69 -15.86 3.67
C ASP A 155 -11.83 -14.78 4.33
N PRO A 156 -11.22 -13.86 3.56
CA PRO A 156 -10.37 -12.81 4.11
C PRO A 156 -11.15 -11.78 4.94
N ALA A 157 -12.49 -11.82 4.95
CA ALA A 157 -13.30 -11.01 5.87
C ALA A 157 -13.33 -11.59 7.28
N GLN A 158 -13.03 -12.88 7.45
CA GLN A 158 -13.14 -13.59 8.72
C GLN A 158 -11.81 -14.21 9.17
N GLN A 159 -10.91 -14.50 8.23
CA GLN A 159 -9.68 -15.25 8.45
C GLN A 159 -8.46 -14.48 7.96
N VAL A 160 -7.33 -14.69 8.61
CA VAL A 160 -6.03 -14.14 8.20
C VAL A 160 -4.94 -15.19 8.30
N VAL A 161 -4.13 -15.30 7.26
CA VAL A 161 -2.90 -16.11 7.29
C VAL A 161 -1.72 -15.20 7.56
N VAL A 162 -0.99 -15.42 8.65
CA VAL A 162 0.08 -14.54 9.13
C VAL A 162 1.43 -15.25 9.06
N GLU A 163 2.35 -14.67 8.29
CA GLU A 163 3.76 -15.06 8.24
C GLU A 163 4.49 -14.42 9.44
N ALA A 164 4.59 -15.17 10.54
CA ALA A 164 5.15 -14.67 11.79
C ALA A 164 6.48 -15.34 12.18
N GLY A 165 6.82 -16.49 11.59
CA GLY A 165 7.97 -17.29 12.03
C GLY A 165 7.87 -17.59 13.53
N ASP A 166 8.94 -17.29 14.29
CA ASP A 166 9.00 -17.50 15.74
C ASP A 166 8.43 -16.33 16.58
N ALA A 167 7.76 -15.34 15.96
CA ALA A 167 7.22 -14.21 16.71
C ALA A 167 6.12 -14.66 17.69
N SER A 168 6.09 -14.04 18.87
CA SER A 168 4.97 -14.22 19.80
C SER A 168 3.71 -13.59 19.21
N LEU A 169 2.58 -14.26 19.38
CA LEU A 169 1.31 -13.86 18.78
C LEU A 169 0.20 -13.80 19.82
N PRO A 170 -0.80 -12.92 19.63
CA PRO A 170 -1.93 -12.80 20.53
C PRO A 170 -2.71 -14.11 20.58
N ALA A 171 -3.13 -14.51 21.78
CA ALA A 171 -4.04 -15.63 21.99
C ALA A 171 -5.43 -15.21 21.53
N VAL A 172 -5.73 -15.48 20.26
CA VAL A 172 -6.94 -14.99 19.62
C VAL A 172 -8.18 -15.55 20.31
N SER A 173 -9.19 -14.70 20.50
CA SER A 173 -10.46 -15.07 21.13
C SER A 173 -11.63 -14.53 20.32
N PRO A 174 -12.80 -15.19 20.33
CA PRO A 174 -13.97 -14.69 19.61
C PRO A 174 -14.36 -13.29 20.08
N ALA A 175 -14.61 -12.39 19.13
CA ALA A 175 -15.16 -11.08 19.40
C ALA A 175 -16.58 -11.19 19.98
N ALA A 176 -16.89 -10.32 20.95
CA ALA A 176 -18.21 -10.28 21.62
C ALA A 176 -18.84 -8.88 21.58
N GLY A 177 -18.20 -7.91 20.91
CA GLY A 177 -18.63 -6.52 20.88
C GLY A 177 -18.50 -5.88 19.50
N THR A 178 -18.88 -4.60 19.42
CA THR A 178 -18.67 -3.78 18.22
C THR A 178 -17.19 -3.45 18.06
N GLU A 179 -16.69 -3.60 16.84
CA GLU A 179 -15.31 -3.36 16.51
C GLU A 179 -15.22 -2.37 15.35
N THR A 180 -14.23 -1.50 15.39
CA THR A 180 -14.09 -0.41 14.42
C THR A 180 -12.63 -0.15 14.15
N ALA A 181 -12.25 0.03 12.89
CA ALA A 181 -10.95 0.57 12.49
C ALA A 181 -11.19 1.85 11.69
N ARG A 182 -10.79 3.00 12.25
CA ARG A 182 -11.00 4.32 11.67
C ARG A 182 -9.66 4.97 11.37
N TRP A 183 -9.47 5.35 10.11
CA TRP A 183 -8.28 6.06 9.70
C TRP A 183 -8.21 7.46 10.31
N ILE A 184 -7.05 7.81 10.84
CA ILE A 184 -6.68 9.14 11.30
C ILE A 184 -5.77 9.79 10.26
N GLU A 185 -4.76 9.05 9.79
CA GLU A 185 -3.78 9.52 8.82
C GLU A 185 -3.43 8.43 7.80
N ARG A 186 -3.31 8.83 6.54
CA ARG A 186 -2.85 7.98 5.43
C ARG A 186 -1.90 8.79 4.55
N SER A 187 -0.60 8.62 4.75
CA SER A 187 0.44 9.18 3.89
C SER A 187 1.41 8.11 3.43
N GLY A 188 2.35 8.47 2.55
CA GLY A 188 3.34 7.53 2.02
C GLY A 188 4.29 6.97 3.07
N ASN A 189 4.54 7.71 4.17
CA ASN A 189 5.49 7.32 5.21
C ASN A 189 4.84 7.11 6.58
N ASP A 190 3.62 7.62 6.79
CA ASP A 190 2.96 7.63 8.09
C ASP A 190 1.51 7.18 7.93
N LEU A 191 1.12 6.21 8.76
CA LEU A 191 -0.25 5.71 8.84
C LEU A 191 -0.69 5.77 10.30
N ALA A 192 -1.91 6.21 10.56
CA ALA A 192 -2.49 6.21 11.89
C ALA A 192 -3.96 5.78 11.84
N LEU A 193 -4.35 4.92 12.79
CA LEU A 193 -5.71 4.41 12.92
C LEU A 193 -6.13 4.41 14.39
N GLU A 194 -7.37 4.77 14.64
CA GLU A 194 -8.07 4.44 15.89
C GLU A 194 -8.76 3.09 15.71
N VAL A 195 -8.42 2.12 16.55
CA VAL A 195 -8.95 0.75 16.46
C VAL A 195 -9.60 0.37 17.77
N THR A 196 -10.88 0.04 17.75
CA THR A 196 -11.57 -0.54 18.90
C THR A 196 -11.83 -2.00 18.63
N THR A 197 -11.34 -2.88 19.51
CA THR A 197 -11.56 -4.32 19.44
C THR A 197 -12.04 -4.87 20.79
N SER A 198 -12.85 -5.92 20.73
CA SER A 198 -13.46 -6.57 21.89
C SER A 198 -12.68 -7.78 22.40
N ALA A 199 -11.62 -8.20 21.69
CA ALA A 199 -10.79 -9.35 22.02
C ALA A 199 -9.37 -9.21 21.43
N PRO A 200 -8.39 -10.03 21.85
CA PRO A 200 -7.11 -10.12 21.14
C PRO A 200 -7.30 -10.59 19.69
N GLY A 201 -6.54 -10.03 18.76
CA GLY A 201 -6.66 -10.31 17.33
C GLY A 201 -5.62 -9.59 16.49
N TYR A 202 -5.93 -9.35 15.22
CA TYR A 202 -5.05 -8.66 14.28
C TYR A 202 -5.78 -7.52 13.59
N LEU A 203 -5.16 -6.34 13.56
CA LEU A 203 -5.50 -5.31 12.60
C LEU A 203 -4.89 -5.71 11.25
N VAL A 204 -5.72 -6.15 10.31
CA VAL A 204 -5.30 -6.55 8.97
C VAL A 204 -5.59 -5.41 8.01
N MET A 205 -4.60 -5.01 7.21
CA MET A 205 -4.71 -3.90 6.28
C MET A 205 -4.44 -4.39 4.86
N SER A 206 -5.25 -3.96 3.91
CA SER A 206 -5.09 -4.24 2.46
C SER A 206 -3.98 -3.41 1.78
N ASP A 207 -3.02 -2.95 2.57
CA ASP A 207 -1.79 -2.29 2.13
C ASP A 207 -0.67 -3.33 2.01
N VAL A 208 0.05 -3.29 0.88
CA VAL A 208 1.10 -4.27 0.59
C VAL A 208 2.22 -4.19 1.64
N TRP A 209 2.64 -5.32 2.18
CA TRP A 209 3.75 -5.40 3.13
C TRP A 209 5.08 -5.12 2.44
N TYR A 210 5.94 -4.36 3.11
CA TYR A 210 7.29 -4.07 2.63
C TYR A 210 8.26 -3.95 3.83
N PRO A 211 9.52 -4.39 3.72
CA PRO A 211 10.48 -4.24 4.80
C PRO A 211 10.77 -2.75 5.08
N GLY A 212 10.89 -2.39 6.36
CA GLY A 212 11.21 -1.04 6.82
C GLY A 212 10.06 -0.30 7.51
N TRP A 213 8.85 -0.87 7.54
CA TRP A 213 7.78 -0.37 8.39
C TRP A 213 7.99 -0.76 9.85
N THR A 214 7.75 0.17 10.76
CA THR A 214 7.67 -0.04 12.21
C THR A 214 6.29 0.32 12.70
N ALA A 215 5.74 -0.42 13.65
CA ALA A 215 4.44 -0.13 14.24
C ALA A 215 4.54 0.09 15.75
N GLU A 216 3.72 1.00 16.25
CA GLU A 216 3.50 1.25 17.67
C GLU A 216 1.99 1.26 17.93
N THR A 217 1.59 0.65 19.04
CA THR A 217 0.20 0.63 19.51
C THR A 217 0.14 1.31 20.87
N GLU A 218 -0.76 2.28 21.02
CA GLU A 218 -1.04 2.93 22.29
C GLU A 218 -2.42 2.51 22.80
N ILE A 219 -2.49 2.01 24.04
CA ILE A 219 -3.74 1.67 24.72
C ILE A 219 -3.67 2.13 26.18
N GLY A 220 -4.66 2.92 26.62
CA GLY A 220 -4.70 3.42 28.01
C GLY A 220 -3.44 4.19 28.43
N GLY A 221 -2.76 4.85 27.48
CA GLY A 221 -1.50 5.57 27.69
C GLY A 221 -0.23 4.69 27.71
N ARG A 222 -0.37 3.38 27.46
CA ARG A 222 0.76 2.44 27.32
C ARG A 222 1.11 2.28 25.85
N VAL A 223 2.34 2.65 25.49
CA VAL A 223 2.87 2.49 24.12
C VAL A 223 3.71 1.23 24.04
N GLU A 224 3.41 0.38 23.07
CA GLU A 224 4.14 -0.85 22.78
C GLU A 224 4.56 -0.91 21.32
N ARG A 225 5.79 -1.39 21.07
CA ARG A 225 6.26 -1.65 19.72
C ARG A 225 5.73 -2.98 19.23
N GLN A 226 5.19 -2.98 18.02
CA GLN A 226 4.63 -4.15 17.37
C GLN A 226 5.45 -4.55 16.14
N PRO A 227 5.58 -5.85 15.85
CA PRO A 227 6.04 -6.29 14.55
C PRO A 227 5.00 -5.93 13.48
N VAL A 228 5.47 -5.53 12.29
CA VAL A 228 4.62 -5.43 11.10
C VAL A 228 4.69 -6.76 10.37
N LEU A 229 3.69 -7.60 10.59
CA LEU A 229 3.64 -8.96 10.06
C LEU A 229 3.14 -8.95 8.62
N ARG A 230 3.57 -9.93 7.83
CA ARG A 230 3.01 -10.16 6.50
C ARG A 230 1.78 -11.06 6.65
N ALA A 231 0.70 -10.65 6.00
CA ALA A 231 -0.62 -11.25 6.10
C ALA A 231 -1.19 -11.53 4.71
N ASN A 232 -1.96 -12.60 4.58
CA ASN A 232 -2.62 -13.01 3.34
C ASN A 232 -1.64 -12.98 2.14
N SER A 233 -0.43 -13.51 2.35
CA SER A 233 0.69 -13.58 1.41
C SER A 233 1.27 -12.25 0.90
N ALA A 234 0.60 -11.09 0.97
CA ALA A 234 1.14 -9.85 0.39
C ALA A 234 0.90 -8.58 1.22
N PHE A 235 0.09 -8.67 2.26
CA PHE A 235 -0.45 -7.52 2.98
C PHE A 235 0.10 -7.46 4.39
N ARG A 236 -0.33 -6.49 5.19
CA ARG A 236 0.23 -6.26 6.52
C ARG A 236 -0.79 -6.52 7.62
N ALA A 237 -0.31 -7.06 8.74
CA ALA A 237 -1.08 -7.21 9.96
C ALA A 237 -0.31 -6.69 11.18
N ILE A 238 -1.02 -6.05 12.09
CA ILE A 238 -0.51 -5.59 13.39
C ILE A 238 -1.20 -6.38 14.50
N PRO A 239 -0.45 -7.04 15.40
CA PRO A 239 -1.02 -7.69 16.57
C PRO A 239 -1.75 -6.72 17.51
N LEU A 240 -2.94 -7.12 17.97
CA LEU A 240 -3.70 -6.47 19.04
C LEU A 240 -3.82 -7.45 20.20
N TRP A 241 -3.19 -7.13 21.34
CA TRP A 241 -2.95 -8.10 22.41
C TRP A 241 -4.09 -8.25 23.42
N GLU A 242 -4.91 -7.22 23.55
CA GLU A 242 -6.02 -7.16 24.50
C GLU A 242 -7.21 -6.38 23.92
N ALA A 243 -8.38 -6.52 24.53
CA ALA A 243 -9.55 -5.72 24.16
C ALA A 243 -9.36 -4.26 24.58
N GLY A 244 -9.88 -3.33 23.78
CA GLY A 244 -9.87 -1.90 24.08
C GLY A 244 -9.76 -1.03 22.84
N THR A 245 -9.52 0.25 23.08
CA THR A 245 -9.30 1.25 22.04
C THR A 245 -7.81 1.56 21.93
N TYR A 246 -7.27 1.29 20.75
CA TYR A 246 -5.90 1.52 20.36
C TYR A 246 -5.78 2.75 19.48
N GLU A 247 -4.70 3.48 19.65
CA GLU A 247 -4.12 4.27 18.56
C GLU A 247 -2.97 3.47 17.95
N VAL A 248 -3.12 3.07 16.69
CA VAL A 248 -2.11 2.30 15.95
C VAL A 248 -1.39 3.24 15.00
N ARG A 249 -0.07 3.36 15.14
CA ARG A 249 0.77 4.21 14.30
C ARG A 249 1.80 3.35 13.57
N LEU A 250 1.93 3.54 12.27
CA LEU A 250 2.97 2.92 11.46
C LEU A 250 3.81 4.01 10.81
N HIS A 251 5.12 3.83 10.86
CA HIS A 251 6.09 4.74 10.25
C HIS A 251 7.04 3.96 9.35
N TYR A 252 7.32 4.48 8.17
CA TYR A 252 8.27 3.89 7.22
C TYR A 252 9.68 4.45 7.46
N ALA A 253 10.54 3.64 8.07
CA ALA A 253 11.93 3.98 8.39
C ALA A 253 12.89 2.90 7.88
N PRO A 254 13.21 2.87 6.57
CA PRO A 254 14.10 1.87 6.01
C PRO A 254 15.54 2.05 6.52
N ALA A 255 16.20 0.94 6.88
CA ALA A 255 17.57 0.96 7.42
C ALA A 255 18.59 1.65 6.47
N ALA A 256 18.37 1.55 5.15
CA ALA A 256 19.21 2.17 4.14
C ALA A 256 19.21 3.71 4.23
N TRP A 257 18.12 4.33 4.69
CA TRP A 257 18.04 5.78 4.87
C TRP A 257 19.07 6.28 5.89
N ASN A 258 19.12 5.62 7.05
CA ASN A 258 20.07 5.95 8.11
C ASN A 258 21.52 5.67 7.69
N ALA A 259 21.76 4.58 6.95
CA ALA A 259 23.09 4.28 6.40
C ALA A 259 23.55 5.33 5.38
N GLY A 260 22.64 5.80 4.51
CA GLY A 260 22.91 6.86 3.55
C GLY A 260 23.28 8.19 4.20
N LEU A 261 22.54 8.59 5.24
CA LEU A 261 22.84 9.79 6.03
C LEU A 261 24.20 9.72 6.73
N ALA A 262 24.54 8.57 7.32
CA ALA A 262 25.84 8.36 7.94
C ALA A 262 26.98 8.46 6.90
N LEU A 263 26.81 7.84 5.73
CA LEU A 263 27.80 7.90 4.65
C LEU A 263 27.98 9.34 4.11
N LEU A 264 26.88 10.09 3.96
CA LEU A 264 26.92 11.50 3.59
C LEU A 264 27.71 12.32 4.62
N ALA A 265 27.44 12.14 5.91
CA ALA A 265 28.13 12.85 6.98
C ALA A 265 29.65 12.56 6.97
N VAL A 266 30.04 11.29 6.80
CA VAL A 266 31.45 10.90 6.68
C VAL A 266 32.08 11.53 5.44
N THR A 267 31.39 11.53 4.31
CA THR A 267 31.89 12.13 3.05
C THR A 267 32.12 13.64 3.21
N LEU A 268 31.16 14.35 3.80
CA LEU A 268 31.30 15.79 4.07
C LEU A 268 32.47 16.07 5.02
N LEU A 269 32.64 15.27 6.08
CA LEU A 269 33.78 15.40 7.00
C LEU A 269 35.12 15.24 6.27
N VAL A 270 35.24 14.23 5.40
CA VAL A 270 36.44 14.00 4.60
C VAL A 270 36.72 15.19 3.66
N LEU A 271 35.70 15.71 2.99
CA LEU A 271 35.84 16.88 2.11
C LEU A 271 36.28 18.13 2.87
N VAL A 272 35.73 18.36 4.07
CA VAL A 272 36.14 19.47 4.95
C VAL A 272 37.61 19.32 5.37
N VAL A 273 38.03 18.11 5.74
CA VAL A 273 39.43 17.82 6.13
C VAL A 273 40.39 18.04 4.95
N ILE A 274 40.07 17.51 3.77
CA ILE A 274 40.89 17.68 2.56
C ILE A 274 40.94 19.17 2.14
N GLY A 275 39.80 19.85 2.10
CA GLY A 275 39.71 21.27 1.77
C GLY A 275 40.49 22.13 2.76
N GLY A 276 40.37 21.84 4.07
CA GLY A 276 41.14 22.49 5.13
C GLY A 276 42.64 22.30 4.97
N MET A 277 43.09 21.06 4.71
CA MET A 277 44.51 20.77 4.42
C MET A 277 45.01 21.50 3.18
N ALA A 278 44.24 21.55 2.09
CA ALA A 278 44.61 22.23 0.86
C ALA A 278 44.72 23.76 1.05
N LEU A 279 43.78 24.37 1.79
CA LEU A 279 43.82 25.78 2.15
C LEU A 279 45.01 26.12 3.05
N PHE A 280 45.30 25.25 4.03
CA PHE A 280 46.46 25.40 4.90
C PHE A 280 47.79 25.33 4.11
N ARG A 281 47.91 24.37 3.19
CA ARG A 281 49.07 24.26 2.29
C ARG A 281 49.23 25.49 1.38
N ARG A 282 48.14 26.02 0.82
CA ARG A 282 48.16 27.25 0.01
C ARG A 282 48.57 28.49 0.81
N ARG A 283 48.12 28.60 2.06
CA ARG A 283 48.51 29.71 2.95
C ARG A 283 49.99 29.66 3.32
N ARG A 284 50.54 28.49 3.65
CA ARG A 284 51.99 28.31 3.88
C ARG A 284 52.83 28.69 2.65
N ALA A 285 52.47 28.16 1.47
CA ALA A 285 53.21 28.44 0.24
C ALA A 285 53.22 29.93 -0.16
N LYS A 286 52.19 30.70 0.22
CA LYS A 286 52.19 32.17 0.03
C LYS A 286 53.04 32.91 1.06
N SER A 287 53.22 32.36 2.25
CA SER A 287 54.02 32.99 3.32
C SER A 287 55.52 32.80 3.12
N ASP A 288 55.94 31.79 2.36
CA ASP A 288 57.36 31.51 2.04
C ASP A 288 57.88 32.34 0.83
N ILE A 289 57.04 33.16 0.19
CA ILE A 289 57.37 33.95 -1.02
C ILE A 289 57.51 35.47 -0.69
N VAL A 290 57.35 35.87 0.57
CA VAL A 290 57.55 37.26 1.07
C VAL A 290 58.74 37.30 2.00
#